data_AF-A0A9X9S3W6-F1
#
_entry.id   AF-A0A9X9S3W6-F1
#
_cell.length_a   1.000
_cell.length_b   1.000
_cell.length_c   1.000
_cell.angle_alpha   90.00
_cell.angle_beta   90.00
_cell.angle_gamma   90.00
#
_symmetry.space_group_name_H-M   'P 1'
#
loop_
_entity.id
_entity.type
_entity.pdbx_description
1 polymer ?
#
loop_
_entity_poly.entity_id
_entity_poly.type
_entity_poly.pdbx_seq_one_letter_code
_entity_poly.pdbx_strand_id
1 'polypeptide(L)'
;MKKIVAGFLIITFFCGMLVGYFMVPYNDLPKTDWPTECPEEITFQIAYEVALHNPEVVELISNKSIRTVTVSKLYDNYRDMNYTQIVFQPQDPNPDDRMTGSKIIVLINDSCMVYSAYETYPSYIPG
;
A
#
# COMPACT_ATOMS: atom_id res chain seq x y z
N MET A 1 -30.17 62.69 6.07
CA MET A 1 -31.19 62.09 6.96
C MET A 1 -31.87 60.99 6.15
N LYS A 2 -31.74 59.69 6.43
CA LYS A 2 -32.32 58.93 7.54
C LYS A 2 -31.55 57.60 7.67
N LYS A 3 -31.14 57.25 8.89
CA LYS A 3 -30.57 55.94 9.26
C LYS A 3 -31.72 54.97 9.53
N ILE A 4 -31.61 53.71 9.11
CA ILE A 4 -32.03 52.56 9.92
C ILE A 4 -30.97 51.45 9.75
N VAL A 5 -30.43 51.06 10.90
CA VAL A 5 -29.54 49.94 11.21
C VAL A 5 -30.40 48.80 11.76
N ALA A 6 -29.86 47.58 11.75
CA ALA A 6 -30.27 46.36 12.47
C ALA A 6 -30.97 45.31 11.59
N GLY A 7 -30.58 44.03 11.60
CA GLY A 7 -29.56 43.36 12.40
C GLY A 7 -29.63 41.84 12.14
N PHE A 8 -28.45 41.22 12.15
CA PHE A 8 -28.08 39.88 12.66
C PHE A 8 -28.95 38.62 12.43
N LEU A 9 -28.22 37.53 12.15
CA LEU A 9 -28.56 36.10 12.18
C LEU A 9 -29.42 35.63 11.00
N ILE A 10 -28.93 34.75 10.12
CA ILE A 10 -28.67 33.34 10.44
C ILE A 10 -27.35 32.87 9.82
N ILE A 11 -26.43 32.48 10.70
CA ILE A 11 -25.30 31.57 10.43
C ILE A 11 -25.86 30.15 10.33
N THR A 12 -25.27 29.33 9.46
CA THR A 12 -25.32 27.85 9.32
C THR A 12 -26.06 27.31 8.09
N PHE A 13 -25.34 27.15 6.96
CA PHE A 13 -25.44 25.93 6.11
C PHE A 13 -24.33 25.83 5.04
N PHE A 14 -23.06 25.98 5.40
CA PHE A 14 -21.93 25.65 4.50
C PHE A 14 -21.03 24.58 5.12
N CYS A 15 -21.61 23.43 5.49
CA CYS A 15 -20.88 22.23 5.93
C CYS A 15 -21.13 21.02 5.00
N GLY A 16 -21.21 21.23 3.68
CA GLY A 16 -21.56 20.15 2.75
C GLY A 16 -20.74 20.02 1.47
N MET A 17 -19.71 20.84 1.24
CA MET A 17 -18.95 20.83 -0.03
C MET A 17 -17.43 20.78 0.18
N LEU A 18 -16.97 19.93 1.10
CA LEU A 18 -15.53 19.65 1.28
C LEU A 18 -15.27 18.19 1.67
N VAL A 19 -16.04 17.26 1.12
CA VAL A 19 -15.73 15.81 1.15
C VAL A 19 -15.86 15.25 -0.27
N GLY A 20 -15.17 15.89 -1.21
CA GLY A 20 -14.91 15.38 -2.56
C GLY A 20 -13.44 15.04 -2.73
N TYR A 21 -12.78 14.61 -1.64
CA TYR A 21 -11.46 14.00 -1.73
C TYR A 21 -11.61 12.67 -2.45
N PHE A 22 -11.11 12.61 -3.70
CA PHE A 22 -10.46 11.45 -4.29
C PHE A 22 -10.96 10.07 -3.81
N MET A 23 -12.24 9.76 -4.05
CA MET A 23 -12.60 8.40 -4.38
C MET A 23 -12.54 8.33 -5.90
N VAL A 24 -11.36 7.99 -6.43
CA VAL A 24 -11.33 7.36 -7.76
C VAL A 24 -12.23 6.13 -7.59
N PRO A 25 -13.36 6.05 -8.31
CA PRO A 25 -14.20 4.87 -8.21
C PRO A 25 -13.33 3.67 -8.59
N TYR A 26 -13.23 2.70 -7.69
CA TYR A 26 -12.54 1.42 -7.87
C TYR A 26 -12.95 0.70 -9.17
N ASN A 27 -14.07 1.13 -9.77
CA ASN A 27 -14.63 0.64 -11.02
C ASN A 27 -13.89 1.10 -12.30
N ASP A 28 -13.01 2.12 -12.21
CA ASP A 28 -12.26 2.64 -13.38
C ASP A 28 -10.82 2.11 -13.47
N LEU A 29 -10.41 1.25 -12.53
CA LEU A 29 -9.25 0.38 -12.78
C LEU A 29 -9.69 -0.63 -13.84
N PRO A 30 -8.89 -0.88 -14.90
CA PRO A 30 -9.20 -1.97 -15.81
C PRO A 30 -9.45 -3.21 -14.96
N LYS A 31 -10.63 -3.83 -15.12
CA LYS A 31 -10.84 -5.21 -14.67
C LYS A 31 -9.81 -6.03 -15.43
N THR A 32 -8.63 -6.18 -14.85
CA THR A 32 -7.72 -7.23 -15.22
C THR A 32 -8.55 -8.49 -15.06
N ASP A 33 -8.80 -9.22 -16.15
CA ASP A 33 -9.47 -10.52 -16.09
C ASP A 33 -8.54 -11.44 -15.31
N TRP A 34 -8.65 -11.37 -13.97
CA TRP A 34 -7.94 -12.23 -13.06
C TRP A 34 -8.36 -13.65 -13.39
N PRO A 35 -7.40 -14.57 -13.60
CA PRO A 35 -7.76 -15.97 -13.80
C PRO A 35 -8.63 -16.41 -12.63
N THR A 36 -9.74 -17.10 -12.92
CA THR A 36 -10.70 -17.58 -11.93
C THR A 36 -10.04 -18.49 -10.88
N GLU A 37 -8.87 -19.03 -11.21
CA GLU A 37 -8.04 -19.86 -10.34
C GLU A 37 -6.60 -19.30 -10.31
N CYS A 38 -5.98 -19.31 -9.12
CA CYS A 38 -4.56 -19.01 -8.97
C CYS A 38 -3.74 -20.12 -9.66
N PRO A 39 -2.77 -19.78 -10.51
CA PRO A 39 -1.94 -20.79 -11.16
C PRO A 39 -1.06 -21.52 -10.15
N GLU A 40 -0.72 -22.77 -10.48
CA GLU A 40 0.17 -23.63 -9.67
C GLU A 40 1.52 -22.95 -9.40
N GLU A 41 2.03 -22.18 -10.36
CA GLU A 41 3.24 -21.38 -10.21
C GLU A 41 2.94 -19.88 -10.25
N ILE A 42 3.11 -19.22 -9.10
CA ILE A 42 3.06 -17.77 -8.98
C ILE A 42 4.36 -17.17 -9.53
N THR A 43 4.28 -16.55 -10.71
CA THR A 43 5.39 -15.81 -11.33
C THR A 43 5.60 -14.45 -10.67
N PHE A 44 6.72 -13.77 -10.98
CA PHE A 44 6.96 -12.40 -10.54
C PHE A 44 5.81 -11.46 -10.90
N GLN A 45 5.31 -11.54 -12.14
CA GLN A 45 4.26 -10.64 -12.63
C GLN A 45 2.96 -10.84 -11.85
N ILE A 46 2.54 -12.09 -11.67
CA ILE A 46 1.31 -12.42 -10.91
C ILE A 46 1.45 -11.94 -9.47
N ALA A 47 2.58 -12.25 -8.82
CA ALA A 47 2.83 -11.81 -7.46
C ALA A 47 2.72 -10.27 -7.35
N TYR A 48 3.39 -9.55 -8.26
CA TYR A 48 3.41 -8.11 -8.27
C TYR A 48 2.02 -7.51 -8.48
N GLU A 49 1.24 -8.04 -9.44
CA GLU A 49 -0.13 -7.60 -9.67
C GLU A 49 -1.04 -7.86 -8.45
N VAL A 50 -0.92 -9.03 -7.81
CA VAL A 50 -1.70 -9.38 -6.61
C VAL A 50 -1.39 -8.41 -5.48
N ALA A 51 -0.10 -8.11 -5.29
CA ALA A 51 0.36 -7.16 -4.30
C ALA A 51 -0.19 -5.76 -4.57
N LEU A 52 -0.14 -5.26 -5.82
CA LEU A 52 -0.64 -3.93 -6.17
C LEU A 52 -2.16 -3.78 -6.16
N HIS A 53 -2.92 -4.87 -6.23
CA HIS A 53 -4.38 -4.82 -6.06
C HIS A 53 -4.82 -4.81 -4.59
N ASN A 54 -3.90 -5.15 -3.67
CA ASN A 54 -4.20 -5.11 -2.25
C ASN A 54 -4.01 -3.68 -1.70
N PRO A 55 -5.05 -3.08 -1.10
CA PRO A 55 -5.00 -1.69 -0.66
C PRO A 55 -3.98 -1.44 0.48
N GLU A 56 -3.76 -2.41 1.37
CA GLU A 56 -2.78 -2.30 2.46
C GLU A 56 -1.35 -2.24 1.90
N VAL A 57 -1.06 -3.06 0.89
CA VAL A 57 0.24 -3.01 0.19
C VAL A 57 0.43 -1.67 -0.52
N VAL A 58 -0.59 -1.21 -1.25
CA VAL A 58 -0.55 0.09 -1.93
C VAL A 58 -0.31 1.22 -0.95
N GLU A 59 -0.98 1.22 0.20
CA GLU A 59 -0.78 2.21 1.26
C GLU A 59 0.69 2.21 1.73
N LEU A 60 1.27 1.04 2.03
CA LEU A 60 2.66 0.91 2.48
C LEU A 60 3.68 1.46 1.47
N ILE A 61 3.45 1.30 0.17
CA ILE A 61 4.40 1.72 -0.88
C ILE A 61 4.11 3.14 -1.44
N SER A 62 2.89 3.66 -1.30
CA SER A 62 2.39 4.86 -2.01
C SER A 62 3.28 6.11 -1.88
N ASN A 63 3.92 6.29 -0.74
CA ASN A 63 4.74 7.47 -0.42
C ASN A 63 6.25 7.18 -0.43
N LYS A 64 6.68 6.06 -1.00
CA LYS A 64 8.08 5.62 -0.98
C LYS A 64 8.60 5.48 -2.41
N SER A 65 9.80 6.01 -2.64
CA SER A 65 10.54 5.71 -3.87
C SER A 65 11.10 4.29 -3.75
N ILE A 66 10.63 3.36 -4.59
CA ILE A 66 11.07 1.97 -4.56
C ILE A 66 12.32 1.82 -5.43
N ARG A 67 13.42 1.37 -4.81
CA ARG A 67 14.72 1.14 -5.49
C ARG A 67 14.74 -0.20 -6.21
N THR A 68 14.31 -1.27 -5.53
CA THR A 68 14.29 -2.63 -6.08
C THR A 68 13.05 -3.38 -5.61
N VAL A 69 12.65 -4.36 -6.41
CA VAL A 69 11.60 -5.32 -6.07
C VAL A 69 12.16 -6.71 -6.36
N THR A 70 12.06 -7.62 -5.38
CA THR A 70 12.52 -9.00 -5.53
C THR A 70 11.42 -9.96 -5.12
N VAL A 71 11.37 -11.12 -5.78
CA VAL A 71 10.42 -12.19 -5.46
C VAL A 71 11.18 -13.46 -5.11
N SER A 72 10.75 -14.14 -4.06
CA SER A 72 11.32 -15.41 -3.59
C SER A 72 10.23 -16.33 -3.06
N LYS A 73 10.49 -17.64 -3.07
CA LYS A 73 9.65 -18.62 -2.38
C LYS A 73 10.10 -18.76 -0.94
N LEU A 74 9.16 -18.83 -0.01
CA LEU A 74 9.39 -19.02 1.42
C LEU A 74 8.49 -20.15 1.91
N TYR A 75 9.06 -21.10 2.66
CA TYR A 75 8.30 -22.12 3.36
C TYR A 75 8.32 -21.82 4.85
N ASP A 76 7.14 -21.70 5.46
CA ASP A 76 6.99 -21.50 6.90
C ASP A 76 6.77 -22.86 7.59
N ASN A 77 7.82 -23.37 8.23
CA ASN A 77 7.79 -24.63 8.97
C ASN A 77 6.77 -24.65 10.11
N TYR A 78 6.43 -23.49 10.69
CA TYR A 78 5.47 -23.42 11.81
C TYR A 78 4.02 -23.52 11.32
N ARG A 79 3.76 -23.00 10.12
CA ARG A 79 2.40 -22.95 9.54
C ARG A 79 2.18 -24.03 8.49
N ASP A 80 3.20 -24.82 8.16
CA ASP A 80 3.21 -25.81 7.08
C ASP A 80 2.62 -25.22 5.79
N MET A 81 3.09 -24.02 5.41
CA MET A 81 2.58 -23.25 4.28
C MET A 81 3.71 -22.71 3.42
N ASN A 82 3.49 -22.72 2.10
CA ASN A 82 4.30 -22.01 1.14
C ASN A 82 3.77 -20.60 0.93
N TYR A 83 4.70 -19.67 0.81
CA TYR A 83 4.43 -18.29 0.44
C TYR A 83 5.32 -17.89 -0.74
N THR A 84 4.75 -17.07 -1.60
CA THR A 84 5.52 -16.22 -2.50
C THR A 84 5.75 -14.90 -1.79
N GLN A 85 7.00 -14.60 -1.48
CA GLN A 85 7.42 -13.37 -0.83
C GLN A 85 7.82 -12.36 -1.89
N ILE A 86 7.26 -11.14 -1.79
CA ILE A 86 7.74 -9.96 -2.51
C ILE A 86 8.38 -9.04 -1.49
N VAL A 87 9.56 -8.53 -1.84
CA VAL A 87 10.27 -7.53 -1.06
C VAL A 87 10.40 -6.28 -1.90
N PHE A 88 9.73 -5.22 -1.49
CA PHE A 88 9.97 -3.88 -2.01
C PHE A 88 11.03 -3.24 -1.13
N GLN A 89 12.11 -2.75 -1.74
CA GLN A 89 13.15 -2.01 -1.04
C GLN A 89 13.01 -0.52 -1.34
N PRO A 90 12.48 0.29 -0.40
CA PRO A 90 12.54 1.73 -0.49
C PRO A 90 13.98 2.24 -0.67
N GLN A 91 14.12 3.35 -1.37
CA GLN A 91 15.32 4.14 -1.40
C GLN A 91 15.58 4.69 0.01
N ASP A 92 16.78 4.47 0.54
CA ASP A 92 17.16 4.97 1.85
C ASP A 92 17.39 6.49 1.79
N PRO A 93 16.70 7.32 2.61
CA PRO A 93 16.94 8.75 2.66
C PRO A 93 18.31 9.13 3.25
N ASN A 94 18.89 8.28 4.11
CA ASN A 94 20.20 8.53 4.72
C ASN A 94 21.03 7.23 4.77
N PRO A 95 21.57 6.76 3.64
CA PRO A 95 22.28 5.49 3.60
C PRO A 95 23.53 5.44 4.49
N ASP A 96 24.07 6.59 4.90
CA ASP A 96 25.27 6.68 5.73
C ASP A 96 24.99 6.48 7.23
N ASP A 97 23.73 6.56 7.68
CA ASP A 97 23.35 6.30 9.08
C ASP A 97 22.87 4.86 9.34
N ARG A 98 22.66 4.08 8.27
CA ARG A 98 22.06 2.75 8.32
C ARG A 98 22.98 1.66 7.81
N MET A 99 23.00 0.55 8.56
CA MET A 99 23.51 -0.73 8.05
C MET A 99 22.56 -1.31 7.00
N THR A 100 21.25 -1.22 7.24
CA THR A 100 20.22 -1.66 6.29
C THR A 100 18.98 -0.77 6.39
N GLY A 101 18.52 -0.22 5.26
CA GLY A 101 17.23 0.47 5.18
C GLY A 101 16.04 -0.45 5.46
N SER A 102 14.88 0.14 5.71
CA SER A 102 13.63 -0.62 5.85
C SER A 102 13.27 -1.33 4.54
N LYS A 103 12.49 -2.40 4.66
CA LYS A 103 11.97 -3.19 3.53
C LYS A 103 10.47 -3.39 3.75
N ILE A 104 9.70 -3.42 2.67
CA ILE A 104 8.29 -3.81 2.73
C ILE A 104 8.19 -5.24 2.24
N ILE A 105 7.71 -6.12 3.11
CA ILE A 105 7.53 -7.54 2.84
C ILE A 105 6.05 -7.78 2.60
N VAL A 106 5.74 -8.46 1.50
CA VAL A 106 4.39 -8.94 1.17
C VAL A 106 4.48 -10.45 1.00
N LEU A 107 3.64 -11.18 1.72
CA LEU A 107 3.52 -12.64 1.62
C LEU A 107 2.22 -12.96 0.88
N ILE A 108 2.33 -13.73 -0.20
CA ILE A 108 1.19 -14.19 -1.00
C ILE A 108 1.11 -15.71 -0.83
N ASN A 109 -0.07 -16.21 -0.50
CA ASN A 109 -0.31 -17.66 -0.38
C ASN A 109 -0.57 -18.30 -1.75
N ASP A 110 -0.64 -19.63 -1.78
CA ASP A 110 -0.88 -20.41 -3.01
C ASP A 110 -2.28 -20.18 -3.63
N SER A 111 -3.16 -19.42 -2.96
CA SER A 111 -4.46 -18.99 -3.50
C SER A 111 -4.40 -17.58 -4.12
N CYS A 112 -3.20 -17.03 -4.37
CA CYS A 112 -2.99 -15.68 -4.90
C CYS A 112 -3.61 -14.58 -4.03
N MET A 113 -3.65 -14.80 -2.71
CA MET A 113 -4.12 -13.80 -1.74
C MET A 113 -2.94 -13.26 -0.94
N VAL A 114 -2.94 -11.94 -0.71
CA VAL A 114 -2.01 -11.33 0.25
C VAL A 114 -2.36 -11.84 1.64
N TYR A 115 -1.44 -12.60 2.21
CA TYR A 115 -1.53 -13.16 3.54
C TYR A 115 -1.09 -12.17 4.61
N SER A 116 -0.04 -11.39 4.33
CA SER A 116 0.48 -10.36 5.21
C SER A 116 1.29 -9.34 4.42
N ALA A 117 1.22 -8.07 4.83
CA ALA A 117 2.07 -7.00 4.34
C ALA A 117 2.60 -6.18 5.51
N TYR A 118 3.90 -5.91 5.57
CA TYR A 118 4.50 -5.14 6.67
C TYR A 118 5.82 -4.49 6.29
N GLU A 119 6.17 -3.39 6.97
CA GLU A 119 7.48 -2.75 6.87
C GLU A 119 8.40 -3.26 7.98
N THR A 120 9.64 -3.61 7.62
CA THR A 120 10.69 -3.99 8.57
C THR A 120 11.36 -2.77 9.16
N TYR A 121 11.80 -2.88 10.41
CA TYR A 121 12.64 -1.85 11.01
C TYR A 121 13.99 -1.73 10.29
N PRO A 122 14.50 -0.51 10.06
CA PRO A 122 15.86 -0.31 9.59
C PRO A 122 16.86 -0.72 10.69
N SER A 123 18.08 -1.05 10.27
CA SER A 123 19.21 -1.29 11.16
C SER A 123 20.21 -0.14 11.05
N TYR A 124 20.65 0.40 12.19
CA TYR A 124 21.55 1.55 12.30
C TYR A 124 22.98 1.11 12.54
N ILE A 125 23.94 1.93 12.10
CA ILE A 125 25.36 1.73 12.41
C ILE A 125 25.56 2.02 13.91
N PRO A 126 26.16 1.09 14.70
CA PRO A 126 26.53 1.37 16.09
C PRO A 126 27.53 2.53 16.15
N GLY A 127 27.28 3.49 17.05
CA GLY A 127 28.17 4.61 17.32
C GLY A 127 29.41 4.24 18.12
#